data_AF-A0A7C3R4L7-F1
#
_entry.id   AF-A0A7C3R4L7-F1
#
_cell.length_a   1.000
_cell.length_b   1.000
_cell.length_c   1.000
_cell.angle_alpha   90.00
_cell.angle_beta   90.00
_cell.angle_gamma   90.00
#
_symmetry.space_group_name_H-M   'P 1'
#
loop_
_entity.id
_entity.type
_entity.pdbx_description
1 polymer ?
#
loop_
_entity_poly.entity_id
_entity_poly.type
_entity_poly.pdbx_seq_one_letter_code
_entity_poly.pdbx_strand_id
1 'polypeptide(L)'
;MSILNYGVYVGCYGFPIRMEKYFQKFSVVEIQLPASFKENEENIKNAEKFFSKIERDEISVSLELRGWGKEGFKSLCKKFDLISCVDPFASEPVYFSSRKIAYFRLHGSYEKGRINYKYKFTDKDLQELKKLLKD
;
A
#
# COMPACT_ATOMS: atom_id res chain seq x y z
N MET A 1 -26.60 0.88 13.12
CA MET A 1 -25.26 1.39 13.52
C MET A 1 -24.67 2.12 12.34
N SER A 2 -24.46 3.43 12.45
CA SER A 2 -23.89 4.25 11.39
C SER A 2 -22.37 4.17 11.45
N ILE A 3 -21.74 3.84 10.33
CA ILE A 3 -20.27 3.69 10.19
C ILE A 3 -19.57 5.07 10.12
N LEU A 4 -20.32 6.18 10.14
CA LEU A 4 -19.82 7.56 9.95
C LEU A 4 -18.74 8.01 10.95
N ASN A 5 -18.57 7.32 12.08
CA ASN A 5 -17.57 7.66 13.11
C ASN A 5 -16.30 6.79 13.08
N TYR A 6 -16.11 5.96 12.04
CA TYR A 6 -14.95 5.06 11.93
C TYR A 6 -14.09 5.43 10.72
N GLY A 7 -12.76 5.34 10.88
CA GLY A 7 -11.86 5.22 9.74
C GLY A 7 -12.15 3.89 9.04
N VAL A 8 -12.63 3.94 7.79
CA VAL A 8 -12.97 2.75 7.00
C VAL A 8 -11.87 2.51 5.98
N TYR A 9 -11.24 1.34 6.08
CA TYR A 9 -10.10 0.92 5.27
C TYR A 9 -10.53 -0.23 4.35
N VAL A 10 -10.36 -0.09 3.04
CA VAL A 10 -10.74 -1.14 2.07
C VAL A 10 -9.60 -1.37 1.08
N GLY A 11 -9.10 -2.61 1.06
CA GLY A 11 -8.14 -3.10 0.06
C GLY A 11 -8.83 -3.87 -1.06
N CYS A 12 -8.32 -3.76 -2.30
CA CYS A 12 -8.84 -4.51 -3.44
C CYS A 12 -7.75 -4.92 -4.43
N TYR A 13 -7.90 -6.09 -5.06
CA TYR A 13 -7.08 -6.53 -6.19
C TYR A 13 -7.69 -5.96 -7.48
N GLY A 14 -7.42 -4.68 -7.77
CA GLY A 14 -8.10 -3.91 -8.81
C GLY A 14 -9.49 -3.40 -8.37
N PHE A 15 -9.99 -2.32 -8.98
CA PHE A 15 -11.25 -1.67 -8.61
C PHE A 15 -12.47 -2.53 -9.00
N PRO A 16 -13.28 -3.05 -8.04
CA PRO A 16 -14.40 -3.96 -8.33
C PRO A 16 -15.57 -3.37 -9.13
N ILE A 17 -15.67 -2.03 -9.21
CA ILE A 17 -16.78 -1.36 -9.93
C ILE A 17 -16.28 -0.14 -10.70
N ARG A 18 -15.89 0.95 -10.00
CA ARG A 18 -15.28 2.17 -10.54
C ARG A 18 -14.41 2.85 -9.48
N MET A 19 -13.24 3.33 -9.87
CA MET A 19 -12.24 3.93 -8.99
C MET A 19 -12.80 5.10 -8.16
N GLU A 20 -13.53 6.00 -8.80
CA GLU A 20 -14.05 7.23 -8.20
C GLU A 20 -14.98 6.95 -7.01
N LYS A 21 -15.71 5.82 -7.05
CA LYS A 21 -16.61 5.41 -5.96
C LYS A 21 -15.86 4.95 -4.71
N TYR A 22 -14.64 4.43 -4.84
CA TYR A 22 -13.82 4.05 -3.69
C TYR A 22 -13.27 5.29 -3.00
N PHE A 23 -12.74 6.22 -3.79
CA PHE A 23 -12.28 7.51 -3.31
C PHE A 23 -13.37 8.29 -2.57
N GLN A 24 -14.63 8.27 -3.02
CA GLN A 24 -15.71 8.97 -2.30
C GLN A 24 -16.20 8.32 -1.00
N LYS A 25 -15.85 7.05 -0.72
CA LYS A 25 -16.45 6.27 0.37
C LYS A 25 -15.50 5.84 1.47
N PHE A 26 -14.18 5.91 1.24
CA PHE A 26 -13.17 5.35 2.14
C PHE A 26 -12.09 6.37 2.47
N SER A 27 -11.59 6.32 3.71
CA SER A 27 -10.50 7.21 4.16
C SER A 27 -9.13 6.75 3.68
N VAL A 28 -8.98 5.45 3.35
CA VAL A 28 -7.78 4.88 2.76
C VAL A 28 -8.14 3.90 1.65
N VAL A 29 -7.47 4.01 0.51
CA VAL A 29 -7.60 3.09 -0.63
C VAL A 29 -6.24 2.44 -0.92
N GLU A 30 -6.20 1.10 -0.90
CA GLU A 30 -5.03 0.34 -1.32
C GLU A 30 -5.02 0.13 -2.84
N ILE A 31 -3.89 0.40 -3.48
CA ILE A 31 -3.62 0.10 -4.88
C ILE A 31 -2.39 -0.82 -4.92
N GLN A 32 -2.63 -2.09 -5.21
CA GLN A 32 -1.57 -3.06 -5.44
C GLN A 32 -1.35 -3.22 -6.95
N LEU A 33 -0.12 -3.02 -7.43
CA LEU A 33 0.21 -3.26 -8.83
C LEU A 33 0.84 -4.65 -9.02
N PRO A 34 0.58 -5.31 -10.18
CA PRO A 34 1.13 -6.63 -10.45
C PRO A 34 2.65 -6.55 -10.67
N ALA A 35 3.35 -7.68 -10.51
CA ALA A 35 4.81 -7.75 -10.69
C ALA A 35 5.27 -7.45 -12.13
N SER A 36 4.36 -7.43 -13.12
CA SER A 36 4.62 -7.00 -14.50
C SER A 36 4.72 -5.49 -14.65
N PHE A 37 4.16 -4.70 -13.71
CA PHE A 37 4.34 -3.26 -13.67
C PHE A 37 5.75 -2.95 -13.13
N LYS A 38 6.75 -2.99 -14.00
CA LYS A 38 8.16 -2.76 -13.66
C LYS A 38 8.53 -1.28 -13.63
N GLU A 39 9.62 -0.96 -12.93
CA GLU A 39 10.22 0.38 -12.94
C GLU A 39 10.88 0.66 -14.29
N ASN A 40 10.09 1.21 -15.21
CA ASN A 40 10.54 1.68 -16.52
C ASN A 40 9.83 2.98 -16.86
N GLU A 41 10.33 3.70 -17.87
CA GLU A 41 9.80 5.03 -18.20
C GLU A 41 8.31 5.04 -18.54
N GLU A 42 7.81 4.01 -19.21
CA GLU A 42 6.41 3.91 -19.59
C GLU A 42 5.51 3.77 -18.36
N ASN A 43 5.85 2.86 -17.45
CA ASN A 43 5.08 2.63 -16.23
C ASN A 43 5.16 3.82 -15.27
N ILE A 44 6.31 4.50 -15.19
CA ILE A 44 6.43 5.74 -14.42
C ILE A 44 5.46 6.79 -14.98
N LYS A 45 5.47 7.03 -16.31
CA LYS A 45 4.53 7.98 -16.95
C LYS A 45 3.06 7.59 -16.72
N ASN A 46 2.75 6.30 -16.79
CA ASN A 46 1.40 5.79 -16.54
C ASN A 46 0.96 6.02 -15.08
N ALA A 47 1.82 5.73 -14.10
CA ALA A 47 1.56 6.02 -12.69
C ALA A 47 1.37 7.51 -12.46
N GLU A 48 2.24 8.36 -13.00
CA GLU A 48 2.14 9.81 -12.84
C GLU A 48 0.83 10.36 -13.41
N LYS A 49 0.46 9.94 -14.63
CA LYS A 49 -0.81 10.32 -15.26
C LYS A 49 -2.01 9.87 -14.43
N PHE A 50 -1.93 8.69 -13.83
CA PHE A 50 -3.00 8.15 -12.99
C PHE A 50 -3.14 8.94 -11.68
N PHE A 51 -2.06 9.07 -10.91
CA PHE A 51 -2.08 9.73 -9.60
C PHE A 51 -2.30 11.24 -9.67
N SER A 52 -2.00 11.89 -10.80
CA SER A 52 -2.31 13.31 -11.01
C SER A 52 -3.79 13.57 -11.30
N LYS A 53 -4.57 12.56 -11.71
CA LYS A 53 -5.98 12.71 -12.09
C LYS A 53 -6.96 12.41 -10.96
N ILE A 54 -6.49 11.81 -9.89
CA ILE A 54 -7.35 11.44 -8.76
C ILE A 54 -7.46 12.61 -7.79
N GLU A 55 -8.69 13.04 -7.54
CA GLU A 55 -9.00 13.97 -6.44
C GLU A 55 -8.90 13.21 -5.11
N ARG A 56 -8.14 13.78 -4.16
CA ARG A 56 -7.70 13.07 -2.94
C ARG A 56 -7.77 13.90 -1.67
N ASP A 57 -8.54 14.99 -1.67
CA ASP A 57 -8.52 15.98 -0.58
C ASP A 57 -8.71 15.35 0.82
N GLU A 58 -9.52 14.30 0.93
CA GLU A 58 -9.77 13.59 2.19
C GLU A 58 -9.28 12.12 2.19
N ILE A 59 -8.59 11.66 1.15
CA ILE A 59 -8.32 10.22 0.96
C ILE A 59 -6.83 9.94 0.92
N SER A 60 -6.40 9.00 1.76
CA SER A 60 -5.04 8.46 1.69
C SER A 60 -4.97 7.31 0.68
N VAL A 61 -3.90 7.25 -0.10
CA VAL A 61 -3.65 6.12 -1.01
C VAL A 61 -2.47 5.33 -0.49
N SER A 62 -2.67 4.03 -0.31
CA SER A 62 -1.62 3.08 -0.01
C SER A 62 -1.21 2.33 -1.27
N LEU A 63 0.04 2.47 -1.68
CA LEU A 63 0.55 1.89 -2.92
C LEU A 63 1.48 0.71 -2.60
N GLU A 64 1.18 -0.47 -3.13
CA GLU A 64 2.08 -1.64 -3.07
C GLU A 64 2.67 -1.90 -4.47
N LEU A 65 3.98 -1.72 -4.62
CA LEU A 65 4.71 -2.04 -5.85
C LEU A 65 5.55 -3.30 -5.68
N ARG A 66 5.57 -4.15 -6.71
CA ARG A 66 6.30 -5.42 -6.70
C ARG A 66 7.48 -5.38 -7.65
N GLY A 67 8.69 -5.46 -7.09
CA GLY A 67 9.94 -5.52 -7.86
C GLY A 67 10.46 -4.18 -8.38
N TRP A 68 9.96 -3.06 -7.85
CA TRP A 68 10.57 -1.74 -8.04
C TRP A 68 11.76 -1.56 -7.10
N GLY A 69 12.72 -0.72 -7.49
CA GLY A 69 13.79 -0.25 -6.62
C GLY A 69 13.29 0.72 -5.55
N LYS A 70 14.03 0.80 -4.44
CA LYS A 70 13.67 1.66 -3.29
C LYS A 70 13.52 3.13 -3.69
N GLU A 71 14.44 3.66 -4.49
CA GLU A 71 14.45 5.08 -4.87
C GLU A 71 13.29 5.44 -5.81
N GLY A 72 13.00 4.62 -6.83
CA GLY A 72 11.86 4.86 -7.71
C GLY A 72 10.53 4.81 -6.97
N PHE A 73 10.35 3.82 -6.09
CA PHE A 73 9.15 3.72 -5.27
C PHE A 73 9.01 4.92 -4.32
N LYS A 74 10.10 5.29 -3.63
CA LYS A 74 10.13 6.46 -2.74
C LYS A 74 9.81 7.75 -3.48
N SER A 75 10.39 7.95 -4.67
CA SER A 75 10.17 9.14 -5.50
C SER A 75 8.70 9.26 -5.89
N LEU A 76 8.08 8.16 -6.34
CA LEU A 76 6.66 8.14 -6.70
C LEU A 76 5.76 8.41 -5.50
N CYS A 77 6.00 7.73 -4.37
CA CYS A 77 5.26 7.94 -3.13
C CYS A 77 5.38 9.39 -2.64
N LYS A 78 6.59 9.96 -2.62
CA LYS A 78 6.81 11.33 -2.20
C LYS A 78 6.14 12.34 -3.13
N LYS A 79 6.25 12.15 -4.46
CA LYS A 79 5.69 13.07 -5.46
C LYS A 79 4.18 13.22 -5.32
N PHE A 80 3.50 12.11 -5.03
CA PHE A 80 2.04 12.10 -4.93
C PHE A 80 1.54 12.00 -3.50
N ASP A 81 2.38 12.02 -2.46
CA ASP A 81 1.96 11.79 -1.07
C ASP A 81 1.17 10.48 -0.90
N LEU A 82 1.76 9.37 -1.34
CA LEU A 82 1.20 8.01 -1.23
C LEU A 82 1.87 7.26 -0.08
N ILE A 83 1.12 6.51 0.70
CA ILE A 83 1.67 5.59 1.71
C ILE A 83 2.40 4.46 0.98
N SER A 84 3.67 4.20 1.32
CA SER A 84 4.39 3.04 0.79
C SER A 84 3.90 1.77 1.50
N CYS A 85 2.96 1.04 0.89
CA CYS A 85 2.49 -0.24 1.38
C CYS A 85 3.56 -1.30 1.17
N VAL A 86 3.94 -1.98 2.24
CA VAL A 86 4.88 -3.10 2.22
C VAL A 86 4.43 -4.18 3.20
N ASP A 87 4.99 -5.37 3.06
CA ASP A 87 5.04 -6.33 4.15
C ASP A 87 6.25 -6.00 5.03
N PRO A 88 6.05 -5.58 6.30
CA PRO A 88 7.14 -5.24 7.20
C PRO A 88 8.06 -6.41 7.53
N PHE A 89 7.62 -7.67 7.36
CA PHE A 89 8.50 -8.84 7.49
C PHE A 89 9.42 -9.04 6.28
N ALA A 90 9.12 -8.39 5.14
CA ALA A 90 9.90 -8.52 3.91
C ALA A 90 10.74 -7.27 3.58
N SER A 91 10.24 -6.09 3.92
CA SER A 91 10.89 -4.82 3.58
C SER A 91 10.40 -3.66 4.44
N GLU A 92 11.28 -2.69 4.66
CA GLU A 92 10.94 -1.42 5.30
C GLU A 92 10.13 -0.50 4.37
N PRO A 93 9.18 0.29 4.91
CA PRO A 93 8.49 1.32 4.15
C PRO A 93 9.49 2.40 3.71
N VAL A 94 9.32 2.91 2.49
CA VAL A 94 10.24 3.92 1.91
C VAL A 94 9.74 5.36 2.10
N TYR A 95 8.45 5.54 2.42
CA TYR A 95 7.84 6.85 2.60
C TYR A 95 6.55 6.78 3.43
N PHE A 96 6.45 7.67 4.42
CA PHE A 96 5.23 7.90 5.18
C PHE A 96 4.52 9.16 4.65
N SER A 97 3.23 9.03 4.38
CA SER A 97 2.40 10.13 3.88
C SER A 97 2.24 11.24 4.93
N SER A 98 2.08 12.48 4.45
CA SER A 98 1.80 13.66 5.27
C SER A 98 0.51 13.52 6.10
N ARG A 99 -0.40 12.63 5.69
CA ARG A 99 -1.68 12.32 6.37
C ARG A 99 -1.52 11.51 7.66
N LYS A 100 -0.29 11.14 8.04
CA LYS A 100 0.03 10.40 9.29
C LYS A 100 -0.70 9.06 9.41
N ILE A 101 -0.89 8.38 8.29
CA ILE A 101 -1.40 7.00 8.24
C ILE A 101 -0.27 6.10 7.74
N ALA A 102 0.01 5.03 8.48
CA ALA A 102 0.82 3.91 8.03
C ALA A 102 -0.11 2.74 7.70
N TYR A 103 0.13 2.10 6.56
CA TYR A 103 -0.66 0.96 6.09
C TYR A 103 0.29 -0.12 5.58
N PHE A 104 0.14 -1.33 6.09
CA PHE A 104 1.00 -2.47 5.83
C PHE A 104 0.16 -3.68 5.43
N ARG A 105 0.74 -4.54 4.59
CA ARG A 105 0.06 -5.74 4.13
C ARG A 105 0.91 -6.98 4.41
N LEU A 106 0.43 -7.79 5.33
CA LEU A 106 1.05 -9.08 5.69
C LEU A 106 0.65 -10.14 4.67
N HIS A 107 1.61 -10.80 4.03
CA HIS A 107 1.36 -11.80 3.00
C HIS A 107 1.48 -13.25 3.49
N GLY A 108 1.99 -13.46 4.70
CA GLY A 108 2.29 -14.78 5.26
C GLY A 108 3.78 -14.89 5.59
N SER A 109 4.32 -16.11 5.56
CA SER A 109 5.76 -16.32 5.73
C SER A 109 6.50 -16.32 4.40
N TYR A 110 7.82 -16.14 4.47
CA TYR A 110 8.71 -16.13 3.31
C TYR A 110 9.70 -17.31 3.42
N GLU A 111 9.67 -18.21 2.43
CA GLU A 111 10.58 -19.35 2.36
C GLU A 111 11.32 -19.32 1.01
N LYS A 112 12.66 -19.17 1.06
CA LYS A 112 13.53 -19.08 -0.14
C LYS A 112 13.02 -18.04 -1.17
N GLY A 113 12.55 -16.90 -0.69
CA GLY A 113 12.04 -15.80 -1.52
C GLY A 113 10.63 -16.03 -2.09
N ARG A 114 9.92 -17.08 -1.68
CA ARG A 114 8.52 -17.34 -2.05
C ARG A 114 7.60 -17.10 -0.86
N ILE A 115 6.44 -16.52 -1.14
CA ILE A 115 5.41 -16.29 -0.12
C ILE A 115 4.63 -17.57 0.12
N ASN A 116 4.50 -17.96 1.39
CA ASN A 116 3.56 -18.96 1.85
C ASN A 116 2.31 -18.28 2.41
N TYR A 117 1.32 -18.05 1.54
CA TYR A 117 0.04 -17.43 1.91
C TYR A 117 -0.79 -18.27 2.89
N LYS A 118 -0.46 -19.54 3.11
CA LYS A 118 -1.17 -20.44 4.05
C LYS A 118 -0.60 -20.36 5.47
N TYR A 119 0.51 -19.66 5.66
CA TYR A 119 1.09 -19.48 6.98
C TYR A 119 0.09 -18.84 7.93
N LYS A 120 -0.06 -19.41 9.11
CA LYS A 120 -0.90 -18.86 10.17
C LYS A 120 0.01 -18.14 11.14
N PHE A 121 -0.18 -16.82 11.24
CA PHE A 121 0.53 -16.01 12.20
C PHE A 121 0.27 -16.50 13.63
N THR A 122 1.32 -16.40 14.44
CA THR A 122 1.36 -16.77 15.85
C THR A 122 1.45 -15.52 16.73
N ASP A 123 1.23 -15.68 18.04
CA ASP A 123 1.44 -14.58 18.99
C ASP A 123 2.87 -14.05 18.99
N LYS A 124 3.85 -14.92 18.69
CA LYS A 124 5.25 -14.52 18.55
C LYS A 124 5.43 -13.56 17.36
N ASP A 125 4.82 -13.87 16.22
CA ASP A 125 4.87 -13.01 15.02
C ASP A 125 4.22 -11.65 15.31
N LEU A 126 3.12 -11.62 16.08
CA LEU A 126 2.49 -10.36 16.50
C LEU A 126 3.43 -9.51 17.39
N GLN A 127 4.17 -10.13 18.31
CA GLN A 127 5.16 -9.40 19.13
C GLN A 127 6.32 -8.88 18.29
N GLU A 128 6.76 -9.65 17.28
CA GLU A 128 7.80 -9.23 16.35
C GLU A 128 7.33 -8.06 15.48
N LEU A 129 6.13 -8.15 14.90
CA LEU A 129 5.50 -7.07 14.15
C LEU A 129 5.43 -5.78 14.98
N LYS A 130 5.02 -5.89 16.25
CA LYS A 130 4.95 -4.73 17.15
C LYS A 130 6.31 -4.09 17.41
N LYS A 131 7.41 -4.85 17.36
CA LYS A 131 8.76 -4.30 17.47
C LYS A 131 9.14 -3.59 16.17
N LEU A 132 8.95 -4.25 15.02
CA LEU A 132 9.23 -3.69 13.69
C LEU A 132 8.51 -2.36 13.42
N LEU A 133 7.31 -2.16 13.98
CA LEU A 133 6.49 -0.97 13.74
C LEU A 133 6.63 0.13 14.80
N LYS A 134 7.43 -0.09 15.86
CA LYS A 134 7.62 0.89 16.95
C LYS A 134 8.94 1.66 16.88
N ASP A 135 9.87 1.18 16.06
CA ASP A 135 11.15 1.81 15.76
C ASP A 135 11.02 2.75 14.55
#